data_AF-R9IS52-F1
#
_entry.id   AF-R9IS52-F1
#
_cell.length_a   1.000
_cell.length_b   1.000
_cell.length_c   1.000
_cell.angle_alpha   90.00
_cell.angle_beta   90.00
_cell.angle_gamma   90.00
#
_symmetry.space_group_name_H-M   'P 1'
#
loop_
_entity.id
_entity.type
_entity.pdbx_description
1 polymer ?
#
loop_
_entity_poly.entity_id
_entity_poly.type
_entity_poly.pdbx_seq_one_letter_code
_entity_poly.pdbx_strand_id
1 'polypeptide(L)'
;MNSRPKQPKYARNKNVIIIGGSGSGKTRFYVKPQLMQMTPNVSYCVTDPKGTILVECGEMLRRGTPKMKDGKAVRDKNGKVVYEPYKIKVLNTINFNKSMHYNPFRYIRSEKDILKLVNTIIANTKGEGEKSSEDFWTKAERLLYCALIGYIYYEAPEEEQNFSTLLEFINASEAREDDEEFKNAVDELFEELEQEKPEHFAVRQYKKFKLAAGDICSK
;
A
#
# COMPACT_ATOMS: atom_id res chain seq x y z
N MET A 1 -6.67 21.10 25.07
CA MET A 1 -7.64 20.28 25.84
C MET A 1 -7.68 18.89 25.23
N ASN A 2 -7.35 17.86 26.02
CA ASN A 2 -7.40 16.48 25.53
C ASN A 2 -8.88 16.05 25.49
N SER A 3 -9.51 16.16 24.33
CA SER A 3 -10.94 15.90 24.12
C SER A 3 -11.32 14.40 24.13
N ARG A 4 -10.41 13.54 24.60
CA ARG A 4 -10.65 12.09 24.67
C ARG A 4 -11.33 11.77 26.01
N PRO A 5 -12.58 11.27 26.00
CA PRO A 5 -13.24 10.87 27.23
C PRO A 5 -12.51 9.70 27.88
N LYS A 6 -12.53 9.63 29.22
CA LYS A 6 -11.88 8.55 29.99
C LYS A 6 -12.40 7.15 29.61
N GLN A 7 -13.66 7.06 29.23
CA GLN A 7 -14.28 5.82 28.75
C GLN A 7 -14.42 5.85 27.22
N PRO A 8 -13.76 4.94 26.48
CA PRO A 8 -13.78 4.93 25.01
C PRO A 8 -15.18 4.85 24.40
N LYS A 9 -16.15 4.19 25.05
CA LYS A 9 -17.55 4.10 24.59
C LYS A 9 -18.25 5.46 24.43
N TYR A 10 -17.74 6.51 25.08
CA TYR A 10 -18.27 7.87 24.96
C TYR A 10 -17.47 8.74 23.98
N ALA A 11 -16.46 8.16 23.29
CA ALA A 11 -15.74 8.85 22.26
C ALA A 11 -16.69 9.15 21.09
N ARG A 12 -16.94 10.43 20.84
CA ARG A 12 -17.74 10.86 19.69
C ARG A 12 -17.03 10.52 18.38
N ASN A 13 -17.83 10.27 17.34
CA ASN A 13 -17.33 10.18 15.97
C ASN A 13 -16.54 11.46 15.63
N LYS A 14 -15.33 11.30 15.10
CA LYS A 14 -14.44 12.40 14.72
C LYS A 14 -14.35 12.60 13.20
N ASN A 15 -15.14 11.84 12.45
CA ASN A 15 -15.23 11.97 11.01
C ASN A 15 -16.10 13.17 10.66
N VAL A 16 -15.70 13.89 9.62
CA VAL A 16 -16.43 15.03 9.08
C VAL A 16 -16.63 14.81 7.59
N ILE A 17 -17.85 15.00 7.11
CA ILE A 17 -18.19 15.02 5.69
C ILE A 17 -18.45 16.45 5.24
N ILE A 18 -17.87 16.83 4.10
CA ILE A 18 -17.98 18.18 3.55
C ILE A 18 -18.49 18.08 2.12
N ILE A 19 -19.68 18.62 1.91
CA ILE A 19 -20.36 18.59 0.60
C ILE A 19 -20.36 20.00 0.05
N GLY A 20 -20.00 20.14 -1.22
CA GLY A 20 -20.04 21.42 -1.92
C GLY A 20 -19.68 21.26 -3.39
N GLY A 21 -20.23 22.10 -4.24
CA GLY A 21 -19.97 22.10 -5.69
C GLY A 21 -18.50 22.35 -6.04
N SER A 22 -18.16 22.24 -7.33
CA SER A 22 -16.84 22.70 -7.82
C SER A 22 -16.67 24.20 -7.51
N GLY A 23 -15.45 24.63 -7.20
CA GLY A 23 -15.16 26.05 -6.87
C GLY A 23 -15.60 26.53 -5.48
N SER A 24 -16.40 25.77 -4.72
CA SER A 24 -16.88 26.14 -3.36
C SER A 24 -15.79 26.32 -2.29
N GLY A 25 -14.52 26.06 -2.63
CA GLY A 25 -13.39 26.31 -1.74
C GLY A 25 -13.19 25.27 -0.64
N LYS A 26 -13.74 24.05 -0.75
CA LYS A 26 -13.55 22.94 0.23
C LYS A 26 -12.11 22.78 0.71
N THR A 27 -11.15 22.75 -0.23
CA THR A 27 -9.72 22.65 0.09
C THR A 27 -9.20 23.89 0.81
N ARG A 28 -9.60 25.08 0.36
CA ARG A 28 -9.13 26.37 0.91
C ARG A 28 -9.67 26.64 2.31
N PHE A 29 -10.96 26.39 2.53
CA PHE A 29 -11.66 26.78 3.75
C PHE A 29 -11.68 25.69 4.83
N TYR A 30 -11.43 24.42 4.46
CA TYR A 30 -11.40 23.34 5.45
C TYR A 30 -10.07 22.58 5.48
N VAL A 31 -9.66 21.96 4.37
CA VAL A 31 -8.49 21.06 4.37
C VAL A 31 -7.20 21.81 4.74
N LYS A 32 -6.92 22.94 4.08
CA LYS A 32 -5.71 23.73 4.36
C LYS A 32 -5.68 24.26 5.81
N PRO A 33 -6.74 24.89 6.36
CA PRO A 33 -6.76 25.29 7.77
C PRO A 33 -6.49 24.14 8.75
N GLN A 34 -6.99 22.92 8.47
CA GLN A 34 -6.71 21.76 9.32
C GLN A 34 -5.24 21.32 9.28
N LEU A 35 -4.56 21.46 8.14
CA LEU A 35 -3.12 21.23 8.02
C LEU A 35 -2.31 22.34 8.67
N MET A 36 -2.74 23.60 8.51
CA MET A 36 -2.10 24.80 9.07
C MET A 36 -2.13 24.84 10.60
N GLN A 37 -3.10 24.17 11.23
CA GLN A 37 -3.11 23.99 12.68
C GLN A 37 -1.89 23.21 13.20
N MET A 38 -1.29 22.33 12.37
CA MET A 38 -0.08 21.58 12.72
C MET A 38 -0.14 21.00 14.13
N THR A 39 -1.25 20.31 14.42
CA THR A 39 -1.57 19.84 15.78
C THR A 39 -0.46 18.93 16.29
N PRO A 40 0.13 19.20 17.48
CA PRO A 40 1.19 18.37 18.02
C PRO A 40 0.77 16.90 18.13
N ASN A 41 1.69 15.99 17.78
CA ASN A 41 1.49 14.55 17.80
C ASN A 41 0.37 14.03 16.87
N VAL A 42 0.09 14.74 15.77
CA VAL A 42 -0.84 14.29 14.72
C VAL A 42 -0.08 14.11 13.41
N SER A 43 -0.25 12.94 12.79
CA SER A 43 0.20 12.68 11.41
C SER A 43 -0.96 12.94 10.45
N TYR A 44 -0.67 13.59 9.33
CA TYR A 44 -1.65 13.84 8.26
C TYR A 44 -1.39 12.91 7.08
N CYS A 45 -2.46 12.26 6.59
CA CYS A 45 -2.47 11.55 5.31
C CYS A 45 -3.47 12.28 4.41
N VAL A 46 -2.99 12.80 3.28
CA VAL A 46 -3.77 13.69 2.40
C VAL A 46 -3.74 13.16 0.98
N THR A 47 -4.91 12.96 0.40
CA THR A 47 -5.03 12.80 -1.05
C THR A 47 -5.06 14.20 -1.68
N ASP A 48 -4.12 14.48 -2.58
CA ASP A 48 -3.98 15.78 -3.25
C ASP A 48 -4.08 15.63 -4.78
N PRO A 49 -5.29 15.36 -5.33
CA PRO A 49 -5.44 15.11 -6.76
C PRO A 49 -4.99 16.26 -7.67
N LYS A 50 -5.00 17.49 -7.15
CA LYS A 50 -4.57 18.68 -7.89
C LYS A 50 -3.11 19.05 -7.65
N GLY A 51 -2.43 18.39 -6.71
CA GLY A 51 -1.04 18.68 -6.33
C GLY A 51 -0.81 20.05 -5.70
N THR A 52 -1.87 20.79 -5.32
CA THR A 52 -1.71 22.17 -4.83
C THR A 52 -1.42 22.21 -3.34
N ILE A 53 -1.89 21.23 -2.56
CA ILE A 53 -1.74 21.23 -1.10
C ILE A 53 -0.26 21.16 -0.74
N LEU A 54 0.50 20.27 -1.38
CA LEU A 54 1.93 20.16 -1.11
C LEU A 54 2.68 21.46 -1.46
N VAL A 55 2.36 22.08 -2.61
CA VAL A 55 2.99 23.33 -3.05
C VAL A 55 2.67 24.48 -2.10
N GLU A 56 1.43 24.58 -1.64
CA GLU A 56 0.94 25.73 -0.88
C GLU A 56 1.20 25.60 0.63
N CYS A 57 1.24 24.37 1.17
CA CYS A 57 1.41 24.12 2.61
C CYS A 57 2.72 23.41 2.97
N GLY A 58 3.44 22.83 1.99
CA GLY A 58 4.60 21.98 2.23
C GLY A 58 5.73 22.69 2.95
N GLU A 59 6.05 23.93 2.58
CA GLU A 59 7.12 24.70 3.23
C GLU A 59 6.80 24.98 4.71
N MET A 60 5.55 25.33 4.99
CA MET A 60 5.07 25.54 6.36
C MET A 60 5.15 24.24 7.17
N LEU A 61 4.72 23.11 6.61
CA LEU A 61 4.81 21.80 7.28
C LEU A 61 6.28 21.38 7.51
N ARG A 62 7.15 21.64 6.53
CA ARG A 62 8.60 21.38 6.62
C ARG A 62 9.25 22.19 7.73
N ARG A 63 8.79 23.42 7.96
CA ARG A 63 9.21 24.25 9.10
C ARG A 63 8.62 23.74 10.42
N GLY A 64 7.34 23.38 10.42
CA GLY A 64 6.62 22.93 11.61
C GLY A 64 6.24 24.06 12.57
N THR A 65 5.83 23.68 13.78
CA THR A 65 5.47 24.61 14.86
C THR A 65 6.63 24.81 15.84
N PRO A 66 6.70 25.94 16.55
CA PRO A 66 7.62 26.09 17.67
C PRO A 66 7.42 24.99 18.70
N LYS A 67 8.52 24.40 19.17
CA LYS A 67 8.49 23.47 20.29
C LYS A 67 8.06 24.22 21.54
N MET A 68 7.00 23.76 22.19
CA MET A 68 6.46 24.40 23.39
C MET A 68 6.81 23.59 24.65
N LYS A 69 7.24 24.29 25.71
CA LYS A 69 7.40 23.75 27.06
C LYS A 69 6.84 24.76 28.07
N ASP A 70 5.94 24.32 28.93
CA ASP A 70 5.28 25.16 29.95
C ASP A 70 4.66 26.46 29.39
N GLY A 71 4.03 26.36 28.22
CA GLY A 71 3.38 27.48 27.53
C GLY A 71 4.32 28.46 26.84
N LYS A 72 5.64 28.22 26.83
CA LYS A 72 6.64 29.06 26.18
C LYS A 72 7.38 28.30 25.09
N ALA A 73 7.79 29.02 24.05
CA ALA A 73 8.62 28.47 22.99
C ALA A 73 10.01 28.12 23.53
N VAL A 74 10.46 26.89 23.28
CA VAL A 74 11.79 26.42 23.62
C VAL A 74 12.81 27.12 22.73
N ARG A 75 13.89 27.62 23.32
CA ARG A 75 15.01 28.23 22.62
C ARG A 75 16.26 27.37 22.77
N ASP A 76 17.10 27.38 21.75
CA ASP A 76 18.41 26.73 21.79
C ASP A 76 19.43 27.58 22.59
N LYS A 77 20.66 27.08 22.68
CA LYS A 77 21.79 27.76 23.36
C LYS A 77 22.11 29.16 22.80
N ASN A 78 21.67 29.45 21.57
CA ASN A 78 21.89 30.73 20.88
C ASN A 78 20.65 31.64 20.97
N GLY A 79 19.61 31.23 21.72
CA GLY A 79 18.37 32.00 21.87
C GLY A 79 17.38 31.88 20.71
N LYS A 80 17.63 31.02 19.72
CA LYS A 80 16.74 30.79 18.58
C LYS A 80 15.63 29.80 18.94
N VAL A 81 14.41 30.07 18.47
CA VAL A 81 13.27 29.17 18.69
C VAL A 81 13.51 27.83 17.99
N VAL A 82 13.33 26.75 18.74
CA VAL A 82 13.37 25.37 18.24
C VAL A 82 12.02 25.03 17.62
N TYR A 83 12.02 24.42 16.44
CA TYR A 83 10.80 23.99 15.73
C TYR A 83 10.67 22.47 15.69
N GLU A 84 9.45 21.98 15.55
CA GLU A 84 9.08 20.56 15.40
C GLU A 84 8.55 20.32 13.98
N PRO A 85 9.44 20.05 13.01
CA PRO A 85 9.08 19.91 11.61
C PRO A 85 8.34 18.60 11.31
N TYR A 86 7.46 18.61 10.31
CA TYR A 86 6.87 17.40 9.78
C TYR A 86 7.84 16.68 8.84
N LYS A 87 7.92 15.35 8.97
CA LYS A 87 8.55 14.50 7.95
C LYS A 87 7.57 14.30 6.80
N ILE A 88 7.76 15.06 5.73
CA ILE A 88 6.89 15.00 4.54
C ILE A 88 7.28 13.78 3.69
N LYS A 89 6.28 12.97 3.33
CA LYS A 89 6.41 11.86 2.37
C LYS A 89 5.40 12.04 1.25
N VAL A 90 5.84 11.89 0.01
CA VAL A 90 5.04 12.15 -1.19
C VAL A 90 5.08 10.94 -2.10
N LEU A 91 3.90 10.41 -2.42
CA LEU A 91 3.71 9.42 -3.49
C LEU A 91 3.01 10.14 -4.64
N ASN A 92 3.75 10.42 -5.71
CA ASN A 92 3.23 11.04 -6.92
C ASN A 92 3.07 9.98 -8.00
N THR A 93 1.82 9.68 -8.37
CA THR A 93 1.45 8.68 -9.38
C THR A 93 1.31 9.27 -10.79
N ILE A 94 1.49 10.59 -10.95
CA ILE A 94 1.46 11.26 -12.26
C ILE A 94 2.89 11.50 -12.75
N ASN A 95 3.75 12.04 -11.89
CA ASN A 95 5.16 12.28 -12.20
C ASN A 95 6.04 11.53 -11.20
N PHE A 96 6.47 10.33 -11.59
CA PHE A 96 7.28 9.46 -10.76
C PHE A 96 8.65 10.07 -10.40
N ASN A 97 9.23 10.93 -11.24
CA ASN A 97 10.49 11.63 -10.94
C ASN A 97 10.36 12.62 -9.76
N LYS A 98 9.13 13.01 -9.41
CA LYS A 98 8.82 13.87 -8.24
C LYS A 98 8.19 13.06 -7.10
N SER A 99 8.29 11.74 -7.13
CA SER A 99 7.77 10.82 -6.12
C SER A 99 8.90 10.35 -5.22
N MET A 100 8.58 9.99 -3.97
CA MET A 100 9.53 9.32 -3.08
C MET A 100 9.56 7.80 -3.27
N HIS A 101 8.84 7.31 -4.29
CA HIS A 101 8.61 5.91 -4.60
C HIS A 101 7.96 5.12 -3.45
N TYR A 102 7.39 3.96 -3.78
CA TYR A 102 6.78 3.08 -2.81
C TYR A 102 6.99 1.64 -3.29
N ASN A 103 7.56 0.82 -2.43
CA ASN A 103 7.69 -0.61 -2.67
C ASN A 103 6.95 -1.36 -1.54
N PRO A 104 5.84 -2.06 -1.84
CA PRO A 104 5.05 -2.74 -0.82
C PRO A 104 5.78 -3.92 -0.16
N PHE A 105 6.75 -4.55 -0.83
CA PHE A 105 7.54 -5.64 -0.26
C PHE A 105 8.28 -5.21 1.02
N ARG A 106 8.70 -3.94 1.10
CA ARG A 106 9.33 -3.35 2.31
C ARG A 106 8.43 -3.32 3.54
N TYR A 107 7.14 -3.58 3.38
CA TYR A 107 6.14 -3.54 4.46
C TYR A 107 5.55 -4.92 4.76
N ILE A 108 5.95 -5.97 4.04
CA ILE A 108 5.58 -7.34 4.33
C ILE A 108 6.41 -7.81 5.53
N ARG A 109 5.75 -8.39 6.54
CA ARG A 109 6.42 -9.00 7.71
C ARG A 109 5.91 -10.40 8.01
N SER A 110 4.89 -10.85 7.29
CA SER A 110 4.18 -12.10 7.55
C SER A 110 3.39 -12.52 6.31
N GLU A 111 3.02 -13.80 6.24
CA GLU A 111 2.11 -14.33 5.23
C GLU A 111 0.77 -13.57 5.18
N LYS A 112 0.31 -13.08 6.34
CA LYS A 112 -0.90 -12.25 6.42
C LYS A 112 -0.76 -10.94 5.65
N ASP A 113 0.44 -10.37 5.58
CA ASP A 113 0.67 -9.13 4.82
C ASP A 113 0.75 -9.40 3.32
N ILE A 114 1.24 -10.57 2.89
CA ILE A 114 1.13 -11.05 1.50
C ILE A 114 -0.35 -11.11 1.09
N LEU A 115 -1.19 -11.77 1.89
CA LEU A 115 -2.62 -11.86 1.64
C LEU A 115 -3.29 -10.48 1.54
N LYS A 116 -2.92 -9.53 2.41
CA LYS A 116 -3.43 -8.15 2.33
C LYS A 116 -3.00 -7.46 1.04
N LEU A 117 -1.75 -7.63 0.61
CA LEU A 117 -1.24 -7.04 -0.62
C LEU A 117 -1.99 -7.60 -1.84
N VAL A 118 -2.12 -8.92 -1.93
CA VAL A 118 -2.88 -9.59 -2.99
C VAL A 118 -4.33 -9.10 -3.04
N ASN A 119 -5.01 -9.06 -1.89
CA ASN A 119 -6.38 -8.53 -1.82
C ASN A 119 -6.48 -7.08 -2.29
N THR A 120 -5.47 -6.27 -1.96
CA THR A 120 -5.43 -4.87 -2.37
C THR A 120 -5.25 -4.77 -3.88
N ILE A 121 -4.39 -5.58 -4.49
CA ILE A 121 -4.20 -5.61 -5.95
C ILE A 121 -5.52 -5.99 -6.62
N ILE A 122 -6.08 -7.16 -6.30
CA ILE A 122 -7.31 -7.69 -6.91
C ILE A 122 -8.49 -6.71 -6.74
N ALA A 123 -8.64 -6.10 -5.55
CA ALA A 123 -9.72 -5.15 -5.31
C ALA A 123 -9.61 -3.85 -6.13
N ASN A 124 -8.39 -3.48 -6.57
CA ASN A 124 -8.15 -2.28 -7.36
C ASN A 124 -7.98 -2.56 -8.88
N THR A 125 -7.94 -3.82 -9.30
CA THR A 125 -7.89 -4.23 -10.72
C THR A 125 -9.21 -4.76 -11.26
N LYS A 126 -10.18 -5.07 -10.38
CA LYS A 126 -11.57 -5.39 -10.78
C LYS A 126 -12.24 -4.20 -11.49
N GLY A 127 -12.91 -4.46 -12.61
CA GLY A 127 -13.66 -3.44 -13.36
C GLY A 127 -14.89 -2.93 -12.57
N GLU A 128 -15.26 -1.65 -12.75
CA GLU A 128 -16.49 -1.11 -12.18
C GLU A 128 -17.71 -1.88 -12.73
N GLY A 129 -18.43 -2.61 -11.86
CA GLY A 129 -19.68 -3.30 -12.21
C GLY A 129 -19.64 -4.82 -12.21
N GLU A 130 -18.47 -5.46 -12.00
CA GLU A 130 -18.41 -6.91 -11.78
C GLU A 130 -19.06 -7.25 -10.43
N LYS A 131 -20.22 -7.92 -10.49
CA LYS A 131 -20.92 -8.37 -9.28
C LYS A 131 -20.01 -9.31 -8.48
N SER A 132 -19.95 -9.03 -7.19
CA SER A 132 -19.25 -9.75 -6.12
C SER A 132 -19.71 -11.20 -5.97
N SER A 133 -19.41 -12.04 -6.94
CA SER A 133 -19.19 -13.45 -6.68
C SER A 133 -17.69 -13.63 -6.49
N GLU A 134 -17.26 -14.37 -5.47
CA GLU A 134 -15.93 -14.98 -5.50
C GLU A 134 -15.94 -16.02 -6.61
N ASP A 135 -15.88 -15.56 -7.86
CA ASP A 135 -15.81 -16.46 -8.98
C ASP A 135 -14.49 -17.24 -8.93
N PHE A 136 -14.49 -18.34 -9.66
CA PHE A 136 -13.34 -19.23 -9.73
C PHE A 136 -12.06 -18.45 -10.11
N TRP A 137 -12.15 -17.53 -11.07
CA TRP A 137 -11.01 -16.73 -11.56
C TRP A 137 -10.39 -15.87 -10.46
N THR A 138 -11.21 -15.24 -9.63
CA THR A 138 -10.76 -14.45 -8.48
C THR A 138 -10.02 -15.32 -7.44
N LYS A 139 -10.39 -16.61 -7.30
CA LYS A 139 -9.69 -17.55 -6.41
C LYS A 139 -8.36 -18.01 -7.02
N ALA A 140 -8.35 -18.33 -8.31
CA ALA A 140 -7.14 -18.72 -9.03
C ALA A 140 -6.10 -17.58 -9.03
N GLU A 141 -6.52 -16.35 -9.38
CA GLU A 141 -5.69 -15.13 -9.35
C GLU A 141 -5.07 -14.91 -7.97
N ARG A 142 -5.87 -15.07 -6.92
CA ARG A 142 -5.41 -14.93 -5.53
C ARG A 142 -4.35 -15.96 -5.17
N LEU A 143 -4.56 -17.23 -5.54
CA LEU A 143 -3.60 -18.29 -5.25
C LEU A 143 -2.28 -18.04 -6.00
N LEU A 144 -2.37 -17.67 -7.28
CA LEU A 144 -1.20 -17.33 -8.10
C LEU A 144 -0.44 -16.15 -7.50
N TYR A 145 -1.09 -15.02 -7.25
CA TYR A 145 -0.42 -13.84 -6.68
C TYR A 145 0.16 -14.11 -5.29
N CYS A 146 -0.50 -14.92 -4.45
CA CYS A 146 0.09 -15.32 -3.16
C CYS A 146 1.35 -16.16 -3.34
N ALA A 147 1.35 -17.07 -4.32
CA ALA A 147 2.52 -17.89 -4.65
C ALA A 147 3.66 -17.01 -5.15
N LEU A 148 3.44 -16.19 -6.18
CA LEU A 148 4.50 -15.37 -6.81
C LEU A 148 5.07 -14.33 -5.83
N ILE A 149 4.21 -13.59 -5.11
CA ILE A 149 4.67 -12.61 -4.11
C ILE A 149 5.37 -13.31 -2.95
N GLY A 150 4.89 -14.49 -2.55
CA GLY A 150 5.55 -15.31 -1.53
C GLY A 150 6.93 -15.76 -1.95
N TYR A 151 7.08 -16.23 -3.19
CA TYR A 151 8.37 -16.61 -3.76
C TYR A 151 9.33 -15.43 -3.75
N ILE A 152 8.92 -14.29 -4.33
CA ILE A 152 9.76 -13.09 -4.42
C ILE A 152 10.17 -12.61 -3.02
N TYR A 153 9.25 -12.59 -2.05
CA TYR A 153 9.55 -12.10 -0.72
C TYR A 153 10.52 -13.00 0.08
N TYR A 154 10.39 -14.33 -0.04
CA TYR A 154 11.17 -15.27 0.77
C TYR A 154 12.46 -15.75 0.10
N GLU A 155 12.48 -15.84 -1.22
CA GLU A 155 13.57 -16.48 -1.96
C GLU A 155 14.35 -15.51 -2.86
N ALA A 156 13.73 -14.41 -3.36
CA ALA A 156 14.43 -13.47 -4.23
C ALA A 156 15.32 -12.48 -3.44
N PRO A 157 16.46 -12.04 -4.02
CA PRO A 157 17.29 -10.97 -3.46
C PRO A 157 16.51 -9.68 -3.18
N GLU A 158 16.95 -8.91 -2.19
CA GLU A 158 16.23 -7.71 -1.69
C GLU A 158 15.98 -6.65 -2.79
N GLU A 159 16.88 -6.56 -3.77
CA GLU A 159 16.79 -5.72 -4.96
C GLU A 159 15.67 -6.13 -5.93
N GLU A 160 15.37 -7.43 -6.01
CA GLU A 160 14.33 -8.02 -6.86
C GLU A 160 12.97 -8.10 -6.15
N GLN A 161 12.90 -7.74 -4.86
CA GLN A 161 11.64 -7.70 -4.12
C GLN A 161 10.79 -6.48 -4.50
N ASN A 162 10.28 -6.45 -5.73
CA ASN A 162 9.58 -5.31 -6.29
C ASN A 162 8.50 -5.75 -7.31
N PHE A 163 7.70 -4.79 -7.78
CA PHE A 163 6.61 -5.07 -8.73
C PHE A 163 7.07 -5.36 -10.15
N SER A 164 8.26 -4.91 -10.56
CA SER A 164 8.82 -5.27 -11.87
C SER A 164 9.04 -6.77 -11.94
N THR A 165 9.67 -7.35 -10.92
CA THR A 165 9.89 -8.81 -10.82
C THR A 165 8.57 -9.58 -10.73
N LEU A 166 7.57 -9.06 -10.01
CA LEU A 166 6.23 -9.67 -10.01
C LEU A 166 5.61 -9.71 -11.42
N LEU A 167 5.74 -8.63 -12.20
CA LEU A 167 5.24 -8.59 -13.57
C LEU A 167 6.02 -9.53 -14.50
N GLU A 168 7.34 -9.65 -14.31
CA GLU A 168 8.17 -10.61 -15.03
C GLU A 168 7.73 -12.06 -14.75
N PHE A 169 7.48 -12.40 -13.48
CA PHE A 169 6.95 -13.70 -13.08
C PHE A 169 5.58 -13.98 -13.72
N ILE A 170 4.68 -12.99 -13.73
CA ILE A 170 3.37 -13.14 -14.38
C ILE A 170 3.52 -13.38 -15.88
N ASN A 171 4.38 -12.62 -16.57
CA ASN A 171 4.63 -12.78 -18.01
C ASN A 171 5.30 -14.12 -18.34
N ALA A 172 6.14 -14.64 -17.43
CA ALA A 172 6.80 -15.93 -17.55
C ALA A 172 5.89 -17.11 -17.16
N SER A 173 4.70 -16.86 -16.60
CA SER A 173 3.71 -17.88 -16.24
C SER A 173 2.83 -18.29 -17.44
N GLU A 174 3.41 -18.40 -18.63
CA GLU A 174 2.70 -18.77 -19.85
C GLU A 174 2.11 -20.18 -19.74
N ALA A 175 0.87 -20.35 -20.18
CA ALA A 175 0.22 -21.64 -20.31
C ALA A 175 -0.08 -21.91 -21.78
N ARG A 176 0.10 -23.17 -22.21
CA ARG A 176 -0.27 -23.64 -23.55
C ARG A 176 -1.44 -24.60 -23.42
N GLU A 177 -2.51 -24.34 -24.17
CA GLU A 177 -3.73 -25.16 -24.14
C GLU A 177 -3.55 -26.49 -24.88
N ASP A 178 -2.60 -26.57 -25.79
CA ASP A 178 -2.33 -27.71 -26.67
C ASP A 178 -1.23 -28.66 -26.15
N ASP A 179 -0.59 -28.31 -25.03
CA ASP A 179 0.49 -29.08 -24.42
C ASP A 179 0.39 -29.08 -22.90
N GLU A 180 -0.30 -30.09 -22.34
CA GLU A 180 -0.47 -30.25 -20.89
C GLU A 180 0.85 -30.54 -20.16
N GLU A 181 1.89 -31.00 -20.86
CA GLU A 181 3.21 -31.26 -20.27
C GLU A 181 4.12 -30.02 -20.34
N PHE A 182 3.68 -28.93 -20.98
CA PHE A 182 4.45 -27.70 -21.06
C PHE A 182 4.69 -27.12 -19.66
N LYS A 183 5.98 -26.95 -19.34
CA LYS A 183 6.44 -26.24 -18.15
C LYS A 183 7.03 -24.91 -18.56
N ASN A 184 6.53 -23.85 -17.94
CA ASN A 184 7.15 -22.54 -18.08
C ASN A 184 8.25 -22.34 -17.03
N ALA A 185 9.00 -21.25 -17.14
CA ALA A 185 10.09 -20.95 -16.22
C ALA A 185 9.63 -20.83 -14.76
N VAL A 186 8.39 -20.38 -14.52
CA VAL A 186 7.83 -20.30 -13.16
C VAL A 186 7.53 -21.69 -12.61
N ASP A 187 6.98 -22.60 -13.43
CA ASP A 187 6.77 -23.99 -13.03
C ASP A 187 8.09 -24.64 -12.58
N GLU A 188 9.17 -24.48 -13.35
CA GLU A 188 10.50 -25.00 -13.00
C GLU A 188 11.01 -24.43 -11.67
N LEU A 189 10.93 -23.11 -11.47
CA LEU A 189 11.33 -22.46 -10.21
C LEU A 189 10.56 -22.98 -8.99
N PHE A 190 9.26 -23.23 -9.13
CA PHE A 190 8.45 -23.77 -8.04
C PHE A 190 8.73 -25.25 -7.77
N GLU A 191 9.07 -26.04 -8.80
CA GLU A 191 9.48 -27.44 -8.65
C GLU A 191 10.83 -27.55 -7.93
N GLU A 192 11.81 -26.73 -8.29
CA GLU A 192 13.10 -26.67 -7.60
C GLU A 192 12.91 -26.28 -6.12
N LEU A 193 12.14 -25.23 -5.86
CA LEU A 193 11.84 -24.79 -4.49
C LEU A 193 11.08 -25.86 -3.70
N GLU A 194 10.20 -26.62 -4.34
CA GLU A 194 9.48 -27.72 -3.72
C GLU A 194 10.42 -28.86 -3.31
N GLN A 195 11.39 -29.22 -4.16
CA GLN A 195 12.37 -30.27 -3.86
C GLN A 195 13.20 -29.92 -2.62
N GLU A 196 13.56 -28.64 -2.44
CA GLU A 196 14.31 -28.18 -1.28
C GLU A 196 13.43 -27.95 -0.04
N LYS A 197 12.26 -27.31 -0.23
CA LYS A 197 11.37 -26.83 0.85
C LYS A 197 9.89 -27.15 0.55
N PRO A 198 9.46 -28.42 0.69
CA PRO A 198 8.10 -28.85 0.31
C PRO A 198 6.96 -28.10 1.04
N GLU A 199 7.20 -27.69 2.29
CA GLU A 199 6.22 -26.99 3.14
C GLU A 199 6.29 -25.46 3.00
N HIS A 200 7.08 -24.92 2.07
CA HIS A 200 7.22 -23.49 1.86
C HIS A 200 5.87 -22.85 1.49
N PHE A 201 5.59 -21.66 2.03
CA PHE A 201 4.31 -20.96 1.81
C PHE A 201 4.00 -20.80 0.32
N ALA A 202 4.98 -20.33 -0.47
CA ALA A 202 4.81 -20.08 -1.89
C ALA A 202 4.45 -21.37 -2.66
N VAL A 203 5.17 -22.47 -2.39
CA VAL A 203 4.95 -23.80 -2.99
C VAL A 203 3.53 -24.29 -2.70
N ARG A 204 3.08 -24.18 -1.45
CA ARG A 204 1.74 -24.60 -1.04
C ARG A 204 0.62 -23.80 -1.73
N GLN A 205 0.83 -22.51 -2.01
CA GLN A 205 -0.14 -21.72 -2.78
C GLN A 205 -0.10 -22.08 -4.27
N TYR A 206 1.09 -22.29 -4.83
CA TYR A 206 1.26 -22.62 -6.24
C TYR A 206 0.64 -23.98 -6.61
N LYS A 207 0.84 -25.01 -5.77
CA LYS A 207 0.17 -26.31 -5.92
C LYS A 207 -1.35 -26.19 -5.95
N LYS A 208 -1.91 -25.40 -5.03
CA LYS A 208 -3.36 -25.15 -4.99
C LYS A 208 -3.84 -24.42 -6.23
N PHE A 209 -3.04 -23.48 -6.76
CA PHE A 209 -3.32 -22.81 -8.01
C PHE A 209 -3.34 -23.81 -9.19
N LYS A 210 -2.30 -24.63 -9.37
CA LYS A 210 -2.24 -25.63 -10.47
C LYS A 210 -3.38 -26.65 -10.38
N LEU A 211 -3.73 -27.10 -9.17
CA LEU A 211 -4.89 -27.98 -8.96
C LEU A 211 -6.22 -27.31 -9.35
N ALA A 212 -6.38 -26.02 -9.04
CA ALA A 212 -7.57 -25.27 -9.42
C ALA A 212 -7.64 -25.07 -10.95
N ALA A 213 -6.52 -24.68 -11.57
CA ALA A 213 -6.43 -24.42 -13.01
C ALA A 213 -6.60 -25.68 -13.86
N GLY A 214 -6.01 -26.81 -13.44
CA GLY A 214 -6.08 -28.08 -14.17
C GLY A 214 -7.51 -28.62 -14.32
N ASP A 215 -8.36 -28.49 -13.29
CA ASP A 215 -9.78 -28.92 -13.33
C ASP A 215 -10.66 -28.11 -14.31
N ILE A 216 -10.12 -27.01 -14.86
CA ILE A 216 -10.80 -26.16 -15.86
C ILE A 216 -10.39 -26.55 -17.27
N CYS A 217 -9.09 -26.72 -17.55
CA CYS A 217 -8.63 -27.08 -18.89
C CYS A 217 -9.13 -28.46 -19.34
N SER A 218 -9.45 -29.34 -18.38
CA SER A 218 -10.05 -30.66 -18.66
C SER A 218 -11.57 -30.68 -18.82
N LYS A 219 -12.26 -29.52 -18.78
CA LYS A 219 -13.72 -29.39 -19.01
C LYS A 219 -14.02 -28.64 -20.30
#